data_AF-A0A928MWZ1-F1
#
_entry.id   AF-A0A928MWZ1-F1
#
_cell.length_a   1.000
_cell.length_b   1.000
_cell.length_c   1.000
_cell.angle_alpha   90.00
_cell.angle_beta   90.00
_cell.angle_gamma   90.00
#
_symmetry.space_group_name_H-M   'P 1'
#
loop_
_entity.id
_entity.type
_entity.pdbx_description
1 polymer ?
#
loop_
_entity_poly.entity_id
_entity_poly.type
_entity_poly.pdbx_seq_one_letter_code
_entity_poly.pdbx_strand_id
1 'polypeptide(L)' 'MTSLYSIDKRGFDRKGIHRNGTKFDEFGYDVKGYDENGYNRYGFDKQGYDKSGFNIDGYKIDGRNANGKYNRLYDKKSY' A
#
# COMPACT_ATOMS: atom_id res chain seq x y z
N MET A 1 -23.51 18.74 -23.86
CA MET A 1 -22.12 19.21 -23.75
C MET A 1 -21.23 17.99 -23.63
N THR A 2 -20.25 17.84 -24.52
CA THR A 2 -19.43 16.64 -24.69
C THR A 2 -18.53 16.42 -23.47
N SER A 3 -18.73 15.30 -22.78
CA SER A 3 -18.02 14.88 -21.56
C SER A 3 -16.56 14.55 -21.88
N LEU A 4 -15.71 15.56 -21.97
CA LEU A 4 -14.27 15.43 -22.10
C LEU A 4 -13.72 15.02 -20.73
N TYR A 5 -13.25 13.77 -20.65
CA TYR A 5 -12.65 13.10 -19.48
C TYR A 5 -13.65 12.64 -18.41
N SER A 6 -13.97 11.34 -18.42
CA SER A 6 -14.58 10.66 -17.27
C SER A 6 -13.54 10.58 -16.16
N ILE A 7 -13.50 11.58 -15.29
CA ILE A 7 -12.66 11.59 -14.09
C ILE A 7 -13.40 10.84 -12.98
N ASP A 8 -12.70 9.98 -12.23
CA ASP A 8 -13.27 9.27 -11.09
C ASP A 8 -13.56 10.21 -9.89
N LYS A 9 -14.22 9.72 -8.84
CA LYS A 9 -14.51 10.50 -7.63
C LYS A 9 -13.26 11.06 -6.93
N ARG A 10 -12.08 10.49 -7.21
CA ARG A 10 -10.80 10.87 -6.63
C ARG A 10 -10.00 11.79 -7.53
N GLY A 11 -10.53 12.18 -8.70
CA GLY A 11 -9.86 13.11 -9.59
C GLY A 11 -8.96 12.47 -10.64
N PHE A 12 -8.97 11.14 -10.83
CA PHE A 12 -8.15 10.44 -11.83
C PHE A 12 -8.89 10.18 -13.13
N ASP A 13 -8.21 10.38 -14.26
CA ASP A 13 -8.69 9.97 -15.58
C ASP A 13 -8.44 8.46 -15.85
N ARG A 14 -8.88 7.99 -17.03
CA ARG A 14 -8.67 6.59 -17.45
C ARG A 14 -7.21 6.19 -17.65
N LYS A 15 -6.30 7.15 -17.77
CA LYS A 15 -4.85 6.94 -17.87
C LYS A 15 -4.18 6.93 -16.47
N GLY A 16 -4.93 7.19 -15.40
CA GLY A 16 -4.41 7.30 -14.05
C GLY A 16 -3.74 8.63 -13.76
N ILE A 17 -4.04 9.67 -14.53
CA ILE A 17 -3.56 11.03 -14.31
C ILE A 17 -4.60 11.79 -13.48
N HIS A 18 -4.18 12.34 -12.36
CA HIS A 18 -4.99 13.19 -11.50
C HIS A 18 -5.21 14.56 -12.18
N ARG A 19 -6.32 15.24 -11.83
CA ARG A 19 -6.68 16.57 -12.35
C ARG A 19 -5.60 17.66 -12.16
N ASN A 20 -4.64 17.45 -11.25
CA ASN A 20 -3.47 18.32 -11.08
C ASN A 20 -2.37 18.11 -12.15
N GLY A 21 -2.58 17.18 -13.10
CA GLY A 21 -1.63 16.85 -14.17
C GLY A 21 -0.56 15.82 -13.79
N THR A 22 -0.59 15.28 -12.57
CA THR A 22 0.38 14.28 -12.09
C THR A 22 -0.26 12.89 -11.94
N LYS A 23 0.54 11.87 -11.61
CA LYS A 23 0.03 10.52 -11.29
C LYS A 23 -0.53 10.40 -9.88
N PHE A 24 -0.45 11.44 -9.07
CA PHE A 24 -0.78 11.42 -7.65
C PHE A 24 -1.86 12.45 -7.32
N ASP A 25 -2.75 12.10 -6.37
CA ASP A 25 -3.72 13.02 -5.81
C ASP A 25 -3.05 14.12 -4.96
N GLU A 26 -3.84 15.05 -4.43
CA GLU A 26 -3.34 16.13 -3.54
C GLU A 26 -2.71 15.60 -2.24
N PHE A 27 -2.92 14.31 -1.93
CA PHE A 27 -2.36 13.65 -0.76
C PHE A 27 -1.14 12.79 -1.10
N GLY A 28 -0.69 12.78 -2.36
CA GLY A 28 0.48 12.04 -2.81
C GLY A 28 0.20 10.56 -3.14
N TYR A 29 -1.05 10.13 -3.29
CA TYR A 29 -1.39 8.73 -3.60
C TYR A 29 -1.84 8.57 -5.06
N ASP A 30 -1.44 7.46 -5.69
CA ASP A 30 -1.82 7.12 -7.05
C ASP A 30 -3.28 6.65 -7.16
N VAL A 31 -3.73 6.37 -8.38
CA VAL A 31 -5.07 5.82 -8.64
C VAL A 31 -5.33 4.48 -7.93
N LYS A 32 -4.30 3.77 -7.48
CA LYS A 32 -4.40 2.53 -6.70
C LYS A 32 -4.33 2.79 -5.18
N GLY A 33 -4.12 4.02 -4.75
CA GLY A 33 -4.05 4.43 -3.34
C GLY A 33 -2.67 4.25 -2.71
N TYR A 34 -1.60 4.20 -3.49
CA TYR A 34 -0.21 4.06 -3.03
C TYR A 34 0.60 5.32 -3.27
N ASP A 35 1.47 5.68 -2.33
CA ASP A 35 2.42 6.78 -2.46
C ASP A 35 3.50 6.48 -3.51
N GLU A 36 4.38 7.45 -3.75
CA GLU A 36 5.53 7.29 -4.66
C GLU A 36 6.48 6.14 -4.27
N ASN A 37 6.48 5.75 -2.99
CA ASN A 37 7.30 4.68 -2.44
C ASN A 37 6.58 3.32 -2.48
N GLY A 38 5.33 3.28 -2.96
CA GLY A 38 4.53 2.07 -3.06
C GLY A 38 3.79 1.67 -1.78
N TYR A 39 3.60 2.58 -0.82
CA TYR A 39 2.88 2.36 0.44
C TYR A 39 1.50 2.99 0.42
N ASN A 40 0.50 2.28 0.94
CA ASN A 40 -0.85 2.79 1.05
C ASN A 40 -0.95 3.86 2.14
N ARG A 41 -2.16 4.41 2.30
CA ARG A 41 -2.47 5.44 3.32
C ARG A 41 -2.24 5.00 4.77
N TYR A 42 -2.10 3.70 5.01
CA TYR A 42 -1.79 3.12 6.31
C TYR A 42 -0.29 2.82 6.49
N GLY A 43 0.54 3.14 5.50
CA GLY A 43 1.98 2.91 5.54
C GLY A 43 2.41 1.50 5.17
N PHE A 44 1.55 0.69 4.55
CA PHE A 44 1.84 -0.69 4.13
C PHE A 44 1.92 -0.81 2.62
N ASP A 45 2.87 -1.61 2.14
CA ASP A 45 3.03 -1.92 0.73
C ASP A 45 1.90 -2.82 0.20
N LYS A 46 2.01 -3.25 -1.06
CA LYS A 46 1.04 -4.16 -1.70
C LYS A 46 1.01 -5.56 -1.09
N GLN A 47 2.06 -5.95 -0.37
CA GLN A 47 2.18 -7.23 0.31
C GLN A 47 1.68 -7.14 1.77
N GLY A 48 1.33 -5.93 2.25
CA GLY A 48 0.85 -5.69 3.60
C GLY A 48 1.95 -5.45 4.62
N TYR A 49 3.17 -5.09 4.19
CA TYR A 49 4.31 -4.82 5.06
C TYR A 49 4.65 -3.33 5.10
N ASP A 50 5.01 -2.85 6.27
CA ASP A 50 5.47 -1.48 6.47
C ASP A 50 6.89 -1.26 5.90
N LYS A 51 7.38 -0.02 6.02
CA LYS A 51 8.74 0.36 5.59
C LYS A 51 9.86 -0.43 6.29
N SER A 52 9.56 -1.05 7.41
CA SER A 52 10.49 -1.88 8.19
C SER A 52 10.34 -3.38 7.88
N GLY A 53 9.44 -3.74 6.96
CA GLY A 53 9.16 -5.11 6.54
C GLY A 53 8.27 -5.88 7.51
N PHE A 54 7.49 -5.22 8.37
CA PHE A 54 6.56 -5.84 9.31
C PHE A 54 5.11 -5.70 8.84
N ASN A 55 4.34 -6.77 8.94
CA ASN A 55 2.91 -6.73 8.69
C ASN A 55 2.16 -6.02 9.83
N ILE A 56 0.84 -5.89 9.69
CA ILE A 56 -0.02 -5.28 10.71
C ILE A 56 0.05 -5.96 12.08
N ASP A 57 0.43 -7.25 12.12
CA ASP A 57 0.59 -8.03 13.35
C ASP A 57 2.01 -7.90 13.96
N GLY A 58 2.91 -7.13 13.34
CA GLY A 58 4.29 -6.94 13.79
C GLY A 58 5.25 -8.06 13.42
N TYR A 59 4.95 -8.85 12.38
CA TYR A 59 5.79 -9.95 11.90
C TYR A 59 6.29 -9.70 10.47
N LYS A 60 7.55 -10.08 10.23
CA LYS A 60 8.14 -10.11 8.89
C LYS A 60 7.56 -11.26 8.07
N ILE A 61 7.89 -11.25 6.77
CA ILE A 61 7.49 -12.31 5.82
C ILE A 61 7.98 -13.70 6.22
N ASP A 62 9.09 -13.79 6.95
CA ASP A 62 9.63 -15.04 7.49
C ASP A 62 8.99 -15.47 8.83
N GLY A 63 7.97 -14.73 9.30
CA GLY A 63 7.25 -15.02 10.53
C GLY A 63 7.92 -14.51 11.80
N ARG A 64 9.04 -13.77 11.73
CA ARG A 64 9.73 -13.22 12.90
C ARG A 64 9.27 -11.80 13.25
N ASN A 65 9.08 -11.52 14.53
CA ASN A 65 8.82 -10.16 15.02
C ASN A 65 10.12 -9.36 15.21
N ALA A 66 10.00 -8.11 15.65
CA ALA A 66 11.14 -7.22 15.90
C ALA A 66 12.17 -7.76 16.92
N ASN A 67 11.75 -8.68 17.79
CA ASN A 67 12.62 -9.35 18.77
C ASN A 67 13.20 -10.68 18.25
N GLY A 68 12.98 -11.02 16.98
CA GLY A 68 13.42 -12.28 16.38
C GLY A 68 12.59 -13.51 16.79
N LYS A 69 11.46 -13.34 17.50
CA LYS A 69 10.58 -14.45 17.89
C LYS A 69 9.59 -14.76 16.77
N TYR A 70 9.34 -16.05 16.52
CA TYR A 70 8.33 -16.50 15.56
C TYR A 70 6.91 -16.27 16.09
N ASN A 71 5.97 -16.01 15.18
CA ASN A 71 4.55 -16.13 15.51
C ASN A 71 4.28 -17.58 15.95
N ARG A 72 3.46 -17.78 16.99
CA ARG A 72 3.06 -19.12 17.49
C ARG A 72 2.46 -20.01 16.40
N LEU A 73 1.96 -19.43 15.30
CA LEU A 73 1.48 -20.16 14.11
C LEU A 73 2.61 -20.67 13.18
N TYR A 74 3.78 -20.02 13.19
CA TYR A 74 4.97 -20.42 12.43
C TYR A 74 5.95 -21.28 13.25
N ASP A 75 5.67 -21.48 14.54
CA ASP A 75 6.37 -22.44 15.40
C ASP A 75 5.95 -23.88 15.06
N LYS A 76 6.20 -24.31 13.82
CA LYS A 76 6.04 -25.70 13.37
C LYS A 76 7.26 -26.56 13.69
N LYS A 77 7.96 -26.30 14.82
CA LYS A 77 9.06 -27.13 15.33
C LYS A 77 8.83 -27.58 16.79
N SER A 78 7.66 -28.11 17.07
CA SER A 78 7.46 -29.06 18.17
C SER A 78 6.49 -30.17 17.74
N TYR A 79 6.93 -31.02 16.80
CA TYR A 79 6.67 -32.46 16.72
C TYR A 79 7.80 -33.11 15.93
#